data_AF-A0A8H3UXJ2-F1
#
_entry.id   AF-A0A8H3UXJ2-F1
#
_cell.length_a   1.000
_cell.length_b   1.000
_cell.length_c   1.000
_cell.angle_alpha   90.00
_cell.angle_beta   90.00
_cell.angle_gamma   90.00
#
_symmetry.space_group_name_H-M   'P 1'
#
loop_
_entity.id
_entity.type
_entity.pdbx_description
1 polymer ?
#
loop_
_entity_poly.entity_id
_entity_poly.type
_entity_poly.pdbx_seq_one_letter_code
_entity_poly.pdbx_strand_id
1 'polypeptide(L)'
;MATDKLPLSQILPPLIFGTATFNSQFNKDPYALDTKGLVEQALSHGVRAFDTSPYYGPSEELLGAALSTTFVRKHFPRESYHILTKVGRISGDEFDYSAAWVRKSISRSLERLKTSYLDVVYCHDVEFVTGDEVMEAVRELRRIRDEEGTIKYVGISGYPLEVLCSLAERILRETGEPLDVVMSYAKFTLQNTTLATKGIARLEAARVDVVPNASPLGMGLLRADGVPEGAEGDWHPAPPSLRAAVARAAEFTELHGERLEVLAIRYSLESWLTVGSKVGSMGDPASGVPWQPELNSQLGGQKLGVSVMGVSKASELEKTLMVWRSILDGMENGQETASQAGRWKRAHEWSLNRKKAVLLLAEGVQEDCLAEWIDHAWESPNADYVAKKFTKQTLEPPGSSLTPEASPEPTDRRGRADDIMTSLPVR
;
A
#
# COMPACT_ATOMS: atom_id res chain seq x y z
N MET A 1 0.75 -3.23 34.97
CA MET A 1 2.15 -3.29 34.49
C MET A 1 2.08 -3.20 32.98
N ALA A 2 2.57 -2.12 32.38
CA ALA A 2 2.64 -2.04 30.92
C ALA A 2 3.54 -3.19 30.46
N THR A 3 2.98 -4.16 29.74
CA THR A 3 3.78 -5.12 29.01
C THR A 3 4.62 -4.31 28.03
N ASP A 4 5.94 -4.36 28.15
CA ASP A 4 6.86 -3.63 27.27
C ASP A 4 6.50 -3.92 25.81
N LYS A 5 5.84 -2.96 25.18
CA LYS A 5 5.43 -3.03 23.79
C LYS A 5 6.71 -2.98 22.96
N LEU A 6 6.95 -4.01 22.15
CA LEU A 6 8.11 -4.04 21.27
C LEU A 6 8.07 -2.81 20.34
N PRO A 7 9.19 -2.15 20.06
CA PRO A 7 9.25 -1.11 19.03
C PRO A 7 8.79 -1.67 17.68
N LEU A 8 8.08 -0.86 16.88
CA LEU A 8 7.60 -1.29 15.56
C LEU A 8 8.74 -1.75 14.65
N SER A 9 9.91 -1.13 14.80
CA SER A 9 11.17 -1.46 14.11
C SER A 9 11.71 -2.85 14.42
N GLN A 10 11.13 -3.59 15.39
CA GLN A 10 11.50 -4.97 15.66
C GLN A 10 10.55 -5.99 15.02
N ILE A 11 9.32 -5.57 14.69
CA ILE A 11 8.25 -6.53 14.36
C ILE A 11 7.60 -6.29 12.99
N LEU A 12 7.68 -5.08 12.42
CA LEU A 12 7.02 -4.79 11.15
C LEU A 12 7.75 -5.47 9.99
N PRO A 13 7.09 -6.31 9.18
CA PRO A 13 7.69 -6.88 7.97
C PRO A 13 8.22 -5.80 7.02
N PRO A 14 9.44 -5.92 6.46
CA PRO A 14 10.00 -4.96 5.52
C PRO A 14 9.29 -4.98 4.15
N LEU A 15 8.49 -6.00 3.84
CA LEU A 15 7.60 -5.99 2.68
C LEU A 15 6.13 -5.96 3.12
N ILE A 16 5.42 -4.91 2.73
CA ILE A 16 4.01 -4.69 3.03
C ILE A 16 3.19 -4.78 1.75
N PHE A 17 2.09 -5.52 1.78
CA PHE A 17 1.09 -5.50 0.71
C PHE A 17 0.15 -4.32 0.90
N GLY A 18 0.33 -3.27 0.10
CA GLY A 18 -0.58 -2.15 -0.02
C GLY A 18 -1.79 -2.48 -0.88
N THR A 19 -2.98 -2.15 -0.39
CA THR A 19 -4.27 -2.43 -1.04
C THR A 19 -4.92 -1.18 -1.63
N ALA A 20 -4.15 -0.10 -1.87
CA ALA A 20 -4.61 1.07 -2.61
C ALA A 20 -5.14 0.69 -4.01
N THR A 21 -4.60 -0.38 -4.60
CA THR A 21 -5.06 -0.97 -5.85
C THR A 21 -6.43 -1.63 -5.75
N PHE A 22 -6.96 -1.95 -4.57
CA PHE A 22 -8.31 -2.50 -4.39
C PHE A 22 -9.38 -1.40 -4.44
N ASN A 23 -9.20 -0.43 -5.34
CA ASN A 23 -10.10 0.71 -5.52
C ASN A 23 -10.41 0.97 -7.01
N SER A 24 -11.30 1.94 -7.24
CA SER A 24 -11.73 2.44 -8.55
C SER A 24 -10.68 3.23 -9.32
N GLN A 25 -9.69 3.81 -8.63
CA GLN A 25 -8.63 4.62 -9.22
C GLN A 25 -7.68 3.77 -10.07
N PHE A 26 -7.33 2.57 -9.57
CA PHE A 26 -6.43 1.65 -10.27
C PHE A 26 -7.16 0.61 -11.12
N ASN A 27 -8.43 0.30 -10.82
CA ASN A 27 -9.19 -0.74 -11.50
C ASN A 27 -10.61 -0.26 -11.81
N LYS A 28 -11.15 -0.64 -12.97
CA LYS A 28 -12.51 -0.23 -13.39
C LYS A 28 -13.60 -0.74 -12.44
N ASP A 29 -13.43 -1.96 -11.95
CA ASP A 29 -14.30 -2.55 -10.94
C ASP A 29 -13.43 -3.25 -9.87
N PRO A 30 -13.26 -2.67 -8.67
CA PRO A 30 -12.51 -3.32 -7.60
C PRO A 30 -13.17 -4.60 -7.08
N TYR A 31 -14.48 -4.80 -7.25
CA TYR A 31 -15.17 -6.02 -6.83
C TYR A 31 -14.93 -7.20 -7.79
N ALA A 32 -14.51 -6.93 -9.02
CA ALA A 32 -14.12 -7.96 -9.98
C ALA A 32 -12.72 -8.54 -9.71
N LEU A 33 -11.95 -7.94 -8.80
CA LEU A 33 -10.62 -8.44 -8.43
C LEU A 33 -10.74 -9.69 -7.55
N ASP A 34 -9.86 -10.67 -7.78
CA ASP A 34 -9.69 -11.81 -6.88
C ASP A 34 -8.87 -11.43 -5.63
N THR A 35 -9.41 -10.51 -4.83
CA THR A 35 -8.73 -10.02 -3.61
C THR A 35 -8.52 -11.12 -2.58
N LYS A 36 -9.41 -12.11 -2.53
CA LYS A 36 -9.29 -13.29 -1.68
C LYS A 36 -8.08 -14.12 -2.09
N GLY A 37 -8.01 -14.54 -3.36
CA GLY A 37 -6.87 -15.30 -3.87
C GLY A 37 -5.55 -14.54 -3.71
N LEU A 38 -5.52 -13.23 -3.96
CA LEU A 38 -4.34 -12.39 -3.78
C LEU A 38 -3.82 -12.41 -2.33
N VAL A 39 -4.70 -12.20 -1.35
CA VAL A 39 -4.31 -12.17 0.07
C VAL A 39 -3.91 -13.56 0.56
N GLU A 40 -4.62 -14.60 0.16
CA GLU A 40 -4.28 -15.99 0.50
C GLU A 40 -2.93 -16.40 -0.08
N GLN A 41 -2.65 -16.04 -1.34
CA GLN A 41 -1.35 -16.26 -1.97
C GLN A 41 -0.24 -15.47 -1.29
N ALA A 42 -0.46 -14.19 -0.98
CA ALA A 42 0.52 -13.35 -0.30
C ALA A 42 0.91 -13.93 1.07
N LEU A 43 -0.08 -14.33 1.88
CA LEU A 43 0.15 -15.01 3.16
C LEU A 43 0.89 -16.34 2.98
N SER A 44 0.46 -17.18 2.02
CA SER A 44 1.14 -18.45 1.75
C SER A 44 2.60 -18.27 1.34
N HIS A 45 2.94 -17.10 0.80
CA HIS A 45 4.27 -16.75 0.32
C HIS A 45 5.13 -15.92 1.29
N GLY A 46 4.65 -15.71 2.52
CA GLY A 46 5.43 -15.08 3.60
C GLY A 46 5.08 -13.61 3.87
N VAL A 47 4.20 -12.97 3.10
CA VAL A 47 3.77 -11.59 3.41
C VAL A 47 3.01 -11.59 4.74
N ARG A 48 3.37 -10.69 5.65
CA ARG A 48 2.76 -10.59 7.01
C ARG A 48 2.31 -9.17 7.36
N ALA A 49 2.18 -8.27 6.39
CA ALA A 49 1.69 -6.92 6.63
C ALA A 49 0.84 -6.42 5.45
N PHE A 50 -0.28 -5.80 5.77
CA PHE A 50 -1.23 -5.24 4.80
C PHE A 50 -1.50 -3.78 5.13
N ASP A 51 -1.30 -2.89 4.16
CA ASP A 51 -1.61 -1.45 4.28
C ASP A 51 -2.85 -1.10 3.47
N THR A 52 -3.85 -0.49 4.12
CA THR A 52 -5.12 -0.10 3.51
C THR A 52 -5.52 1.30 3.97
N SER A 53 -6.72 1.76 3.63
CA SER A 53 -7.29 3.02 4.11
C SER A 53 -8.82 3.04 3.92
N PRO A 54 -9.58 3.71 4.81
CA PRO A 54 -10.99 3.98 4.56
C PRO A 54 -11.25 4.83 3.31
N TYR A 55 -10.24 5.58 2.85
CA TYR A 55 -10.30 6.39 1.64
C TYR A 55 -10.13 5.57 0.35
N TYR A 56 -9.53 4.37 0.43
CA TYR A 56 -9.26 3.54 -0.75
C TYR A 56 -10.51 2.79 -1.26
N GLY A 57 -11.60 3.51 -1.51
CA GLY A 57 -12.87 2.92 -1.95
C GLY A 57 -13.29 1.73 -1.06
N PRO A 58 -13.56 0.54 -1.63
CA PRO A 58 -13.97 -0.65 -0.86
C PRO A 58 -12.80 -1.46 -0.29
N SER A 59 -11.57 -0.95 -0.32
CA SER A 59 -10.35 -1.71 0.01
C SER A 59 -10.37 -2.36 1.40
N GLU A 60 -10.83 -1.64 2.45
CA GLU A 60 -10.95 -2.22 3.80
C GLU A 60 -11.96 -3.38 3.86
N GLU A 61 -13.07 -3.26 3.13
CA GLU A 61 -14.12 -4.29 3.08
C GLU A 61 -13.64 -5.53 2.31
N LEU A 62 -12.94 -5.32 1.19
CA LEU A 62 -12.35 -6.38 0.38
C LEU A 62 -11.23 -7.10 1.15
N LEU A 63 -10.31 -6.35 1.78
CA LEU A 63 -9.25 -6.92 2.60
C LEU A 63 -9.82 -7.65 3.82
N GLY A 64 -10.80 -7.08 4.52
CA GLY A 64 -11.46 -7.74 5.66
C GLY A 64 -12.19 -9.02 5.27
N ALA A 65 -12.83 -9.06 4.10
CA ALA A 65 -13.44 -10.27 3.55
C ALA A 65 -12.38 -11.34 3.21
N ALA A 66 -11.24 -10.94 2.64
CA ALA A 66 -10.14 -11.83 2.31
C ALA A 66 -9.44 -12.40 3.55
N LEU A 67 -9.17 -11.58 4.56
CA LEU A 67 -8.59 -12.03 5.84
C LEU A 67 -9.56 -12.90 6.66
N SER A 68 -10.85 -12.86 6.35
CA SER A 68 -11.89 -13.64 7.03
C SER A 68 -12.24 -14.96 6.34
N THR A 69 -11.56 -15.34 5.26
CA THR A 69 -11.80 -16.66 4.66
C THR A 69 -11.42 -17.78 5.64
N THR A 70 -12.06 -18.94 5.49
CA THR A 70 -11.77 -20.11 6.34
C THR A 70 -10.30 -20.52 6.24
N PHE A 71 -9.70 -20.39 5.05
CA PHE A 71 -8.29 -20.68 4.85
C PHE A 71 -7.42 -19.73 5.69
N VAL A 72 -7.61 -18.41 5.58
CA VAL A 72 -6.80 -17.45 6.32
C VAL A 72 -6.96 -17.65 7.83
N ARG A 73 -8.20 -17.69 8.33
CA ARG A 73 -8.46 -17.86 9.78
C ARG A 73 -7.89 -19.14 10.36
N LYS A 74 -7.80 -20.22 9.56
CA LYS A 74 -7.27 -21.51 10.00
C LYS A 74 -5.74 -21.54 10.02
N HIS A 75 -5.09 -20.91 9.04
CA HIS A 75 -3.64 -21.04 8.83
C HIS A 75 -2.82 -19.84 9.30
N PHE A 76 -3.45 -18.66 9.40
CA PHE A 76 -2.81 -17.40 9.75
C PHE A 76 -3.66 -16.72 10.83
N PRO A 77 -3.41 -16.99 12.13
CA PRO A 77 -4.13 -16.34 13.21
C PRO A 77 -3.87 -14.83 13.18
N ARG A 78 -4.77 -14.01 13.74
CA ARG A 78 -4.76 -12.55 13.56
C ARG A 78 -3.46 -11.90 14.01
N GLU A 79 -2.84 -12.41 15.07
CA GLU A 79 -1.55 -11.97 15.62
C GLU A 79 -0.33 -12.34 14.76
N SER A 80 -0.50 -13.18 13.74
CA SER A 80 0.59 -13.57 12.85
C SER A 80 0.89 -12.53 11.77
N TYR A 81 0.01 -11.54 11.55
CA TYR A 81 0.18 -10.50 10.55
C TYR A 81 -0.25 -9.14 11.08
N HIS A 82 0.16 -8.09 10.37
CA HIS A 82 -0.11 -6.70 10.71
C HIS A 82 -1.13 -6.09 9.74
N ILE A 83 -2.10 -5.34 10.27
CA ILE A 83 -3.01 -4.51 9.50
C ILE A 83 -2.72 -3.04 9.82
N LEU A 84 -2.32 -2.31 8.78
CA LEU A 84 -2.07 -0.89 8.81
C LEU A 84 -3.24 -0.19 8.08
N THR A 85 -3.86 0.79 8.72
CA THR A 85 -4.92 1.60 8.11
C THR A 85 -4.74 3.07 8.46
N LYS A 86 -5.68 3.92 8.08
CA LYS A 86 -5.55 5.38 8.17
C LYS A 86 -6.83 6.06 8.63
N VAL A 87 -6.70 7.31 9.08
CA VAL A 87 -7.81 8.20 9.48
C VAL A 87 -7.61 9.60 8.90
N GLY A 88 -8.59 10.48 9.08
CA GLY A 88 -8.50 11.88 8.66
C GLY A 88 -9.12 12.13 7.28
N ARG A 89 -8.57 11.51 6.23
CA ARG A 89 -9.10 11.65 4.86
C ARG A 89 -10.39 10.84 4.67
N ILE A 90 -11.45 11.52 4.24
CA ILE A 90 -12.78 10.93 4.02
C ILE A 90 -13.01 10.68 2.53
N SER A 91 -12.74 11.69 1.71
CA SER A 91 -12.90 11.67 0.25
C SER A 91 -11.78 12.48 -0.43
N GLY A 92 -11.93 12.77 -1.72
CA GLY A 92 -10.94 13.53 -2.49
C GLY A 92 -10.68 14.93 -1.92
N ASP A 93 -11.74 15.63 -1.49
CA ASP A 93 -11.71 17.02 -1.02
C ASP A 93 -12.20 17.18 0.44
N GLU A 94 -12.57 16.10 1.11
CA GLU A 94 -13.14 16.11 2.46
C GLU A 94 -12.24 15.42 3.50
N PHE A 95 -11.96 16.17 4.56
CA PHE A 95 -11.05 15.78 5.64
C PHE A 95 -11.67 16.14 7.00
N ASP A 96 -11.54 15.24 7.98
CA ASP A 96 -11.92 15.49 9.37
C ASP A 96 -10.92 14.81 10.30
N TYR A 97 -10.08 15.61 10.93
CA TYR A 97 -9.04 15.19 11.86
C TYR A 97 -9.47 15.36 13.32
N SER A 98 -10.72 15.75 13.57
CA SER A 98 -11.23 15.92 14.93
C SER A 98 -11.20 14.59 15.70
N ALA A 99 -11.01 14.67 17.01
CA ALA A 99 -11.01 13.48 17.86
C ALA A 99 -12.30 12.64 17.71
N ALA A 100 -13.45 13.30 17.48
CA ALA A 100 -14.73 12.63 17.27
C ALA A 100 -14.75 11.80 15.98
N TRP A 101 -14.22 12.33 14.88
CA TRP A 101 -14.13 11.59 13.63
C TRP A 101 -13.08 10.48 13.69
N VAL A 102 -11.93 10.73 14.32
CA VAL A 102 -10.90 9.70 14.53
C VAL A 102 -11.52 8.46 15.18
N ARG A 103 -12.23 8.60 16.30
CA ARG A 103 -12.93 7.47 16.95
C ARG A 103 -13.92 6.77 16.02
N LYS A 104 -14.75 7.53 15.32
CA LYS A 104 -15.72 6.98 14.36
C LYS A 104 -15.04 6.19 13.24
N SER A 105 -13.94 6.73 12.69
CA SER A 105 -13.20 6.08 11.61
C SER A 105 -12.54 4.79 12.10
N ILE A 106 -11.96 4.77 13.31
CA ILE A 106 -11.40 3.55 13.91
C ILE A 106 -12.47 2.46 14.04
N SER A 107 -13.63 2.78 14.61
CA SER A 107 -14.72 1.80 14.77
C SER A 107 -15.19 1.24 13.41
N ARG A 108 -15.31 2.10 12.40
CA ARG A 108 -15.66 1.69 11.03
C ARG A 108 -14.60 0.78 10.42
N SER A 109 -13.31 1.11 10.58
CA SER A 109 -12.21 0.28 10.07
C SER A 109 -12.19 -1.10 10.72
N LEU A 110 -12.36 -1.19 12.04
CA LEU A 110 -12.44 -2.46 12.77
C LEU A 110 -13.57 -3.36 12.25
N GLU A 111 -14.74 -2.78 12.00
CA GLU A 111 -15.90 -3.49 11.42
C GLU A 111 -15.60 -4.01 10.02
N ARG A 112 -15.13 -3.14 9.12
CA ARG A 112 -14.84 -3.48 7.71
C ARG A 112 -13.75 -4.54 7.58
N LEU A 113 -12.69 -4.39 8.38
CA LEU A 113 -11.55 -5.30 8.42
C LEU A 113 -11.83 -6.58 9.23
N LYS A 114 -12.99 -6.63 9.91
CA LYS A 114 -13.46 -7.79 10.69
C LYS A 114 -12.45 -8.22 11.76
N THR A 115 -11.90 -7.25 12.47
CA THR A 115 -10.89 -7.45 13.51
C THR A 115 -11.16 -6.61 14.76
N SER A 116 -10.61 -7.02 15.90
CA SER A 116 -10.77 -6.32 17.17
C SER A 116 -9.66 -5.28 17.45
N TYR A 117 -8.59 -5.27 16.66
CA TYR A 117 -7.53 -4.28 16.79
C TYR A 117 -6.82 -3.97 15.46
N LEU A 118 -6.22 -2.79 15.39
CA LEU A 118 -5.38 -2.33 14.28
C LEU A 118 -3.93 -2.25 14.76
N ASP A 119 -2.99 -2.71 13.94
CA ASP A 119 -1.57 -2.67 14.30
C ASP A 119 -1.06 -1.24 14.18
N VAL A 120 -1.22 -0.62 13.01
CA VAL A 120 -0.75 0.75 12.77
C VAL A 120 -1.92 1.60 12.28
N VAL A 121 -2.04 2.82 12.81
CA VAL A 121 -2.94 3.82 12.26
C VAL A 121 -2.18 5.09 11.88
N TYR A 122 -2.32 5.48 10.61
CA TYR A 122 -1.77 6.73 10.09
C TYR A 122 -2.82 7.85 10.07
N CYS A 123 -2.42 9.07 10.38
CA CYS A 123 -3.11 10.25 9.85
C CYS A 123 -2.79 10.37 8.34
N HIS A 124 -3.82 10.36 7.48
CA HIS A 124 -3.69 10.18 6.02
C HIS A 124 -3.62 11.51 5.25
N ASP A 125 -2.58 11.68 4.45
CA ASP A 125 -2.37 12.85 3.58
C ASP A 125 -2.41 14.14 4.39
N VAL A 126 -1.49 14.20 5.36
CA VAL A 126 -1.40 15.28 6.34
C VAL A 126 -1.11 16.65 5.72
N GLU A 127 -0.66 16.71 4.46
CA GLU A 127 -0.45 17.96 3.74
C GLU A 127 -1.73 18.72 3.39
N PHE A 128 -2.90 18.07 3.49
CA PHE A 128 -4.19 18.69 3.16
C PHE A 128 -4.85 19.44 4.32
N VAL A 129 -4.26 19.38 5.52
CA VAL A 129 -4.80 19.97 6.74
C VAL A 129 -3.71 20.74 7.50
N THR A 130 -4.11 21.50 8.52
CA THR A 130 -3.14 22.22 9.36
C THR A 130 -2.38 21.27 10.28
N GLY A 131 -1.15 21.63 10.66
CA GLY A 131 -0.40 20.84 11.63
C GLY A 131 -1.05 20.72 13.01
N ASP A 132 -1.95 21.65 13.36
CA ASP A 132 -2.72 21.60 14.61
C ASP A 132 -3.79 20.50 14.55
N GLU A 133 -4.47 20.37 13.41
CA GLU A 133 -5.43 19.28 13.15
C GLU A 133 -4.72 17.91 13.18
N VAL A 134 -3.53 17.80 12.57
CA VAL A 134 -2.69 16.59 12.67
C VAL A 134 -2.35 16.27 14.12
N MET A 135 -1.92 17.28 14.90
CA MET A 135 -1.57 17.10 16.30
C MET A 135 -2.76 16.65 17.15
N GLU A 136 -3.96 17.18 16.90
CA GLU A 136 -5.20 16.73 17.56
C GLU A 136 -5.48 15.26 17.27
N ALA A 137 -5.44 14.86 16.00
CA ALA A 137 -5.66 13.48 15.60
C ALA A 137 -4.63 12.51 16.22
N VAL A 138 -3.34 12.88 16.21
CA VAL A 138 -2.27 12.08 16.81
C VAL A 138 -2.48 11.91 18.32
N ARG A 139 -2.88 12.96 19.04
CA ARG A 139 -3.21 12.87 20.47
C ARG A 139 -4.38 11.94 20.73
N GLU A 140 -5.43 12.01 19.92
CA GLU A 140 -6.58 11.11 20.07
C GLU A 140 -6.20 9.65 19.75
N LEU A 141 -5.41 9.40 18.70
CA LEU A 141 -4.90 8.05 18.41
C LEU A 141 -4.08 7.50 19.59
N ARG A 142 -3.16 8.30 20.15
CA ARG A 142 -2.40 7.89 21.34
C ARG A 142 -3.30 7.61 22.55
N ARG A 143 -4.34 8.42 22.78
CA ARG A 143 -5.34 8.16 23.81
C ARG A 143 -6.03 6.80 23.59
N ILE A 144 -6.50 6.52 22.37
CA ILE A 144 -7.13 5.23 22.03
C ILE A 144 -6.13 4.07 22.24
N ARG A 145 -4.87 4.23 21.83
CA ARG A 145 -3.80 3.25 22.05
C ARG A 145 -3.62 2.95 23.55
N ASP A 146 -3.52 3.99 24.36
CA ASP A 146 -3.11 3.88 25.77
C ASP A 146 -4.28 3.45 26.68
N GLU A 147 -5.50 3.90 26.38
CA GLU A 147 -6.68 3.64 27.21
C GLU A 147 -7.52 2.45 26.72
N GLU A 148 -7.68 2.28 25.40
CA GLU A 148 -8.56 1.27 24.81
C GLU A 148 -7.78 0.07 24.28
N GLY A 149 -6.53 0.27 23.85
CA GLY A 149 -5.65 -0.79 23.33
C GLY A 149 -6.10 -1.40 21.99
N THR A 150 -7.10 -0.83 21.33
CA THR A 150 -7.65 -1.26 20.03
C THR A 150 -6.78 -0.83 18.85
N ILE A 151 -5.82 0.07 19.07
CA ILE A 151 -4.75 0.38 18.11
C ILE A 151 -3.39 0.19 18.79
N LYS A 152 -2.36 -0.22 18.05
CA LYS A 152 -1.03 -0.46 18.65
C LYS A 152 -0.06 0.69 18.38
N TYR A 153 0.13 1.12 17.14
CA TYR A 153 1.12 2.12 16.73
C TYR A 153 0.47 3.29 15.99
N VAL A 154 1.07 4.47 16.12
CA VAL A 154 0.56 5.74 15.58
C VAL A 154 1.59 6.37 14.65
N GLY A 155 1.14 6.79 13.48
CA GLY A 155 1.98 7.43 12.47
C GLY A 155 1.27 8.49 11.65
N ILE A 156 2.00 9.04 10.68
CA ILE A 156 1.47 9.94 9.65
C ILE A 156 1.89 9.44 8.26
N SER A 157 1.10 9.77 7.24
CA SER A 157 1.45 9.51 5.84
C SER A 157 1.13 10.70 4.95
N GLY A 158 1.87 10.88 3.86
CA GLY A 158 1.64 11.99 2.93
C GLY A 158 2.65 12.05 1.78
N TYR A 159 2.46 12.98 0.86
CA TYR A 159 3.34 13.14 -0.30
C TYR A 159 4.52 14.09 -0.07
N PRO A 160 4.35 15.37 0.32
CA PRO A 160 5.47 16.29 0.44
C PRO A 160 6.37 15.89 1.62
N LEU A 161 7.59 15.48 1.30
CA LEU A 161 8.56 15.00 2.28
C LEU A 161 8.87 16.07 3.34
N GLU A 162 8.92 17.34 2.94
CA GLU A 162 9.16 18.47 3.84
C GLU A 162 8.07 18.60 4.91
N VAL A 163 6.80 18.43 4.52
CA VAL A 163 5.66 18.47 5.44
C VAL A 163 5.74 17.32 6.45
N LEU A 164 6.02 16.10 5.97
CA LEU A 164 6.18 14.93 6.83
C LEU A 164 7.29 15.11 7.86
N CYS A 165 8.47 15.56 7.43
CA CYS A 165 9.62 15.76 8.32
C CYS A 165 9.32 16.85 9.37
N SER A 166 8.79 17.99 8.93
CA SER A 166 8.46 19.11 9.81
C SER A 166 7.36 18.77 10.82
N LEU A 167 6.36 17.97 10.44
CA LEU A 167 5.34 17.48 11.36
C LEU A 167 5.91 16.47 12.36
N ALA A 168 6.74 15.52 11.93
CA ALA A 168 7.37 14.55 12.83
C ALA A 168 8.24 15.24 13.91
N GLU A 169 9.06 16.21 13.50
CA GLU A 169 9.86 17.04 14.42
C GLU A 169 8.99 17.85 15.38
N ARG A 170 7.90 18.45 14.86
CA ARG A 170 6.95 19.20 15.67
C ARG A 170 6.26 18.32 16.72
N ILE A 171 5.79 17.13 16.32
CA ILE A 171 5.14 16.17 17.21
C ILE A 171 6.09 15.73 18.32
N LEU A 172 7.33 15.36 17.99
CA LEU A 172 8.32 15.03 19.01
C LEU A 172 8.56 16.20 19.96
N ARG A 173 8.76 17.42 19.43
CA ARG A 173 9.05 18.61 20.24
C ARG A 173 7.90 18.98 21.18
N GLU A 174 6.66 18.93 20.72
CA GLU A 174 5.49 19.38 21.50
C GLU A 174 4.90 18.32 22.42
N THR A 175 5.09 17.02 22.10
CA THR A 175 4.51 15.92 22.89
C THR A 175 5.55 15.16 23.72
N GLY A 176 6.84 15.29 23.38
CA GLY A 176 7.92 14.52 24.01
C GLY A 176 8.02 13.06 23.54
N GLU A 177 7.06 12.59 22.73
CA GLU A 177 6.98 11.23 22.22
C GLU A 177 7.09 11.26 20.68
N PRO A 178 8.01 10.49 20.06
CA PRO A 178 8.09 10.41 18.60
C PRO A 178 6.90 9.64 18.01
N LEU A 179 6.69 9.77 16.70
CA LEU A 179 5.79 8.87 15.98
C LEU A 179 6.43 7.49 15.86
N ASP A 180 5.61 6.43 15.92
CA ASP A 180 6.10 5.07 15.72
C ASP A 180 6.55 4.85 14.26
N VAL A 181 5.92 5.56 13.32
CA VAL A 181 6.15 5.39 11.88
C VAL A 181 5.74 6.62 11.06
N VAL A 182 6.48 6.90 9.99
CA VAL A 182 6.16 7.92 8.99
C VAL A 182 6.21 7.32 7.60
N MET A 183 5.08 7.24 6.89
CA MET A 183 5.02 6.68 5.54
C MET A 183 5.12 7.79 4.49
N SER A 184 6.07 7.64 3.57
CA SER A 184 6.18 8.49 2.37
C SER A 184 5.90 7.65 1.15
N TYR A 185 5.19 8.21 0.16
CA TYR A 185 4.92 7.53 -1.10
C TYR A 185 5.55 8.24 -2.29
N ALA A 186 6.06 7.46 -3.25
CA ALA A 186 6.69 7.91 -4.48
C ALA A 186 7.93 8.83 -4.29
N LYS A 187 8.56 8.81 -3.10
CA LYS A 187 9.80 9.57 -2.79
C LYS A 187 11.07 8.72 -2.77
N PHE A 188 10.95 7.41 -2.99
CA PHE A 188 12.07 6.53 -3.34
C PHE A 188 11.66 5.57 -4.46
N THR A 189 11.87 6.00 -5.69
CA THR A 189 11.56 5.32 -6.96
C THR A 189 12.77 5.45 -7.89
N LEU A 190 12.70 4.87 -9.09
CA LEU A 190 13.74 5.09 -10.11
C LEU A 190 13.86 6.59 -10.50
N GLN A 191 12.78 7.36 -10.42
CA GLN A 191 12.74 8.78 -10.78
C GLN A 191 13.01 9.72 -9.60
N ASN A 192 12.69 9.32 -8.37
CA ASN A 192 12.79 10.19 -7.20
C ASN A 192 13.50 9.49 -6.04
N THR A 193 14.58 10.07 -5.53
CA THR A 193 15.42 9.55 -4.45
C THR A 193 15.41 10.44 -3.20
N THR A 194 14.56 11.46 -3.17
CA THR A 194 14.55 12.49 -2.12
C THR A 194 14.33 11.93 -0.71
N LEU A 195 13.62 10.82 -0.56
CA LEU A 195 13.45 10.16 0.74
C LEU A 195 14.80 9.75 1.34
N ALA A 196 15.71 9.21 0.50
CA ALA A 196 17.05 8.84 0.92
C ALA A 196 17.96 10.04 1.15
N THR A 197 17.95 11.00 0.21
CA THR A 197 18.91 12.12 0.23
C THR A 197 18.54 13.23 1.21
N LYS A 198 17.25 13.39 1.54
CA LYS A 198 16.73 14.47 2.40
C LYS A 198 15.93 13.97 3.60
N GLY A 199 15.23 12.85 3.47
CA GLY A 199 14.25 12.38 4.46
C GLY A 199 14.88 11.67 5.66
N ILE A 200 15.78 10.71 5.42
CA ILE A 200 16.33 9.83 6.48
C ILE A 200 16.90 10.63 7.65
N ALA A 201 17.79 11.60 7.37
CA ALA A 201 18.47 12.36 8.43
C ALA A 201 17.49 13.14 9.31
N ARG A 202 16.45 13.73 8.72
CA ARG A 202 15.44 14.49 9.47
C ARG A 202 14.52 13.59 10.27
N LEU A 203 14.06 12.47 9.70
CA LEU A 203 13.19 11.52 10.38
C LEU A 203 13.92 10.78 11.51
N GLU A 204 15.21 10.46 11.32
CA GLU A 204 16.09 9.95 12.39
C GLU A 204 16.26 10.98 13.52
N ALA A 205 16.48 12.27 13.19
CA ALA A 205 16.54 13.35 14.18
C ALA A 205 15.20 13.55 14.92
N ALA A 206 14.07 13.29 14.26
CA ALA A 206 12.73 13.23 14.84
C ALA A 206 12.45 11.92 15.62
N ARG A 207 13.46 11.04 15.75
CA ARG A 207 13.40 9.73 16.44
C ARG A 207 12.33 8.80 15.88
N VAL A 208 12.06 8.90 14.58
CA VAL A 208 11.20 7.96 13.86
C VAL A 208 12.05 6.77 13.40
N ASP A 209 11.76 5.59 13.95
CA ASP A 209 12.56 4.39 13.69
C ASP A 209 12.17 3.63 12.43
N VAL A 210 10.96 3.85 11.90
CA VAL A 210 10.40 3.13 10.75
C VAL A 210 9.84 4.13 9.74
N VAL A 211 10.35 4.08 8.50
CA VAL A 211 9.91 4.93 7.39
C VAL A 211 9.60 4.06 6.17
N PRO A 212 8.34 3.62 6.00
CA PRO A 212 7.95 2.86 4.82
C PRO A 212 7.99 3.71 3.55
N ASN A 213 8.63 3.19 2.50
CA ASN A 213 8.56 3.71 1.15
C ASN A 213 7.40 3.05 0.39
N ALA A 214 6.33 3.79 0.17
CA ALA A 214 5.18 3.33 -0.58
C ALA A 214 5.24 3.73 -2.05
N SER A 215 4.53 2.99 -2.90
CA SER A 215 4.42 3.25 -4.34
C SER A 215 5.79 3.28 -5.05
N PRO A 216 6.56 2.18 -5.05
CA PRO A 216 7.89 2.10 -5.66
C PRO A 216 7.89 2.41 -7.17
N LEU A 217 6.74 2.25 -7.83
CA LEU A 217 6.51 2.60 -9.24
C LEU A 217 6.02 4.05 -9.46
N GLY A 218 6.04 4.90 -8.43
CA GLY A 218 5.49 6.25 -8.50
C GLY A 218 4.00 6.22 -8.85
N MET A 219 3.21 5.48 -8.08
CA MET A 219 1.77 5.26 -8.31
C MET A 219 1.43 4.68 -9.69
N GLY A 220 2.37 3.93 -10.29
CA GLY A 220 2.22 3.32 -11.60
C GLY A 220 2.71 4.19 -12.75
N LEU A 221 3.35 5.32 -12.48
CA LEU A 221 4.03 6.13 -13.50
C LEU A 221 5.10 5.31 -14.24
N LEU A 222 5.96 4.60 -13.51
CA LEU A 222 7.16 3.92 -14.04
C LEU A 222 6.81 2.56 -14.69
N ARG A 223 5.96 2.57 -15.71
CA ARG A 223 5.49 1.39 -16.44
C ARG A 223 5.58 1.61 -17.94
N ALA A 224 5.86 0.55 -18.68
CA ALA A 224 5.86 0.60 -20.15
C ALA A 224 4.49 0.96 -20.75
N ASP A 225 3.40 0.50 -20.11
CA ASP A 225 2.02 0.70 -20.59
C ASP A 225 1.41 2.07 -20.17
N GLY A 226 2.22 2.96 -19.58
CA GLY A 226 1.75 4.21 -19.00
C GLY A 226 1.08 4.07 -17.63
N VAL A 227 0.47 5.17 -17.17
CA VAL A 227 -0.19 5.22 -15.86
C VAL A 227 -1.45 4.33 -15.85
N PRO A 228 -1.82 3.75 -14.70
CA PRO A 228 -3.06 2.99 -14.59
C PRO A 228 -4.29 3.89 -14.73
N GLU A 229 -5.23 3.49 -15.58
CA GLU A 229 -6.54 4.14 -15.74
C GLU A 229 -7.65 3.21 -15.23
N GLY A 230 -8.19 3.53 -14.06
CA GLY A 230 -9.35 2.85 -13.48
C GLY A 230 -10.68 3.42 -14.00
N ALA A 231 -11.70 3.40 -13.15
CA ALA A 231 -12.99 4.03 -13.43
C ALA A 231 -12.90 5.56 -13.51
N GLU A 232 -11.88 6.15 -12.87
CA GLU A 232 -11.65 7.60 -12.80
C GLU A 232 -10.89 8.15 -14.02
N GLY A 233 -10.49 7.30 -14.97
CA GLY A 233 -9.72 7.70 -16.16
C GLY A 233 -8.29 8.13 -15.82
N ASP A 234 -7.80 9.18 -16.46
CA ASP A 234 -6.46 9.73 -16.21
C ASP A 234 -6.45 10.65 -14.99
N TRP A 235 -6.07 10.09 -13.84
CA TRP A 235 -6.00 10.78 -12.54
C TRP A 235 -4.58 11.13 -12.11
N HIS A 236 -3.56 10.62 -12.80
CA HIS A 236 -2.19 10.70 -12.30
C HIS A 236 -1.62 12.13 -12.44
N PRO A 237 -1.00 12.72 -11.40
CA PRO A 237 -0.58 14.13 -11.42
C PRO A 237 0.68 14.43 -12.26
N ALA A 238 1.24 13.41 -12.92
CA ALA A 238 2.47 13.58 -13.71
C ALA A 238 2.20 14.41 -14.97
N PRO A 239 2.98 15.47 -15.24
CA PRO A 239 2.78 16.30 -16.43
C PRO A 239 3.09 15.53 -17.72
N PRO A 240 2.52 15.93 -18.87
CA PRO A 240 2.73 15.24 -20.14
C PRO A 240 4.21 15.06 -20.53
N SER A 241 5.06 16.04 -20.23
CA SER A 241 6.49 15.99 -20.50
C SER A 241 7.23 14.93 -19.67
N LEU A 242 6.85 14.76 -18.40
CA LEU A 242 7.36 13.67 -17.56
C LEU A 242 6.89 12.31 -18.09
N ARG A 243 5.61 12.19 -18.45
CA ARG A 243 5.07 10.94 -19.03
C ARG A 243 5.79 10.56 -20.33
N ALA A 244 6.09 11.55 -21.18
CA ALA A 244 6.88 11.34 -22.40
C ALA A 244 8.33 10.91 -22.08
N ALA A 245 8.94 11.44 -21.02
CA ALA A 245 10.26 11.01 -20.56
C ALA A 245 10.24 9.55 -20.06
N VAL A 246 9.18 9.16 -19.36
CA VAL A 246 8.97 7.79 -18.90
C VAL A 246 8.70 6.83 -20.06
N ALA A 247 7.98 7.25 -21.10
CA ALA A 247 7.83 6.45 -22.32
C ALA A 247 9.18 6.19 -23.01
N ARG A 248 10.04 7.20 -23.11
CA ARG A 248 11.43 7.01 -23.60
C ARG A 248 12.24 6.08 -22.71
N ALA A 249 12.08 6.17 -21.39
CA ALA A 249 12.73 5.24 -20.46
C ALA A 249 12.27 3.79 -20.70
N ALA A 250 10.99 3.56 -21.01
CA ALA A 250 10.47 2.25 -21.36
C ALA A 250 11.08 1.70 -22.65
N GLU A 251 11.17 2.53 -23.70
CA GLU A 251 11.86 2.18 -24.95
C GLU A 251 13.34 1.85 -24.70
N PHE A 252 14.03 2.66 -23.90
CA PHE A 252 15.43 2.43 -23.53
C PHE A 252 15.61 1.08 -22.82
N THR A 253 14.76 0.75 -21.85
CA THR A 253 14.86 -0.54 -21.15
C THR A 253 14.58 -1.72 -22.08
N GLU A 254 13.60 -1.59 -22.98
CA GLU A 254 13.23 -2.66 -23.93
C GLU A 254 14.38 -2.95 -24.90
N LEU A 255 15.10 -1.92 -25.38
CA LEU A 255 16.31 -2.07 -26.20
C LEU A 255 17.42 -2.87 -25.50
N HIS A 256 17.41 -2.89 -24.16
CA HIS A 256 18.34 -3.65 -23.34
C HIS A 256 17.75 -4.96 -22.80
N GLY A 257 16.60 -5.40 -23.33
CA GLY A 257 15.95 -6.66 -22.96
C GLY A 257 15.29 -6.63 -21.57
N GLU A 258 14.87 -5.45 -21.11
CA GLU A 258 14.29 -5.25 -19.79
C GLU A 258 12.95 -4.48 -19.85
N ARG A 259 12.03 -4.77 -18.91
CA ARG A 259 10.82 -3.96 -18.75
C ARG A 259 11.02 -2.87 -17.70
N LEU A 260 10.58 -1.64 -18.01
CA LEU A 260 10.73 -0.50 -17.10
C LEU A 260 10.23 -0.76 -15.68
N GLU A 261 9.03 -1.31 -15.52
CA GLU A 261 8.47 -1.57 -14.19
C GLU A 261 9.21 -2.67 -13.42
N VAL A 262 9.87 -3.61 -14.11
CA VAL A 262 10.70 -4.64 -13.46
C VAL A 262 12.00 -4.01 -12.97
N LEU A 263 12.62 -3.17 -13.80
CA LEU A 263 13.79 -2.37 -13.41
C LEU A 263 13.45 -1.45 -12.22
N ALA A 264 12.35 -0.70 -12.31
CA ALA A 264 11.95 0.29 -11.32
C ALA A 264 11.57 -0.34 -9.97
N ILE A 265 10.78 -1.43 -9.97
CA ILE A 265 10.48 -2.18 -8.73
C ILE A 265 11.78 -2.70 -8.11
N ARG A 266 12.64 -3.36 -8.90
CA ARG A 266 13.86 -3.93 -8.34
C ARG A 266 14.79 -2.84 -7.80
N TYR A 267 15.02 -1.77 -8.55
CA TYR A 267 15.83 -0.64 -8.10
C TYR A 267 15.31 -0.06 -6.78
N SER A 268 14.01 0.22 -6.70
CA SER A 268 13.39 0.82 -5.50
C SER A 268 13.47 -0.11 -4.30
N LEU A 269 13.04 -1.38 -4.46
CA LEU A 269 13.06 -2.35 -3.37
C LEU A 269 14.49 -2.67 -2.91
N GLU A 270 15.40 -3.00 -3.83
CA GLU A 270 16.76 -3.44 -3.52
C GLU A 270 17.60 -2.31 -2.89
N SER A 271 17.47 -1.09 -3.42
CA SER A 271 18.21 0.05 -2.91
C SER A 271 17.62 0.53 -1.58
N TRP A 272 16.29 0.62 -1.46
CA TRP A 272 15.65 1.07 -0.22
C TRP A 272 15.88 0.10 0.93
N LEU A 273 15.91 -1.22 0.66
CA LEU A 273 16.20 -2.24 1.66
C LEU A 273 17.48 -1.93 2.44
N THR A 274 18.51 -1.44 1.74
CA THR A 274 19.82 -1.10 2.34
C THR A 274 19.86 0.35 2.82
N VAL A 275 19.47 1.30 1.97
CA VAL A 275 19.56 2.74 2.25
C VAL A 275 18.65 3.14 3.42
N GLY A 276 17.45 2.57 3.48
CA GLY A 276 16.47 2.80 4.54
C GLY A 276 16.75 2.04 5.84
N SER A 277 17.84 1.27 5.96
CA SER A 277 18.13 0.43 7.13
C SER A 277 18.10 1.19 8.46
N LYS A 278 18.63 2.42 8.51
CA LYS A 278 18.59 3.27 9.71
C LYS A 278 17.19 3.56 10.22
N VAL A 279 16.22 3.62 9.31
CA VAL A 279 14.80 3.86 9.54
C VAL A 279 13.95 2.66 9.08
N GLY A 280 14.50 1.45 9.22
CA GLY A 280 13.91 0.20 8.75
C GLY A 280 13.28 -0.63 9.86
N SER A 281 13.13 -1.94 9.60
CA SER A 281 12.58 -2.89 10.56
C SER A 281 13.27 -4.26 10.55
N MET A 282 13.18 -4.99 11.66
CA MET A 282 13.65 -6.36 11.85
C MET A 282 12.55 -7.42 11.73
N GLY A 283 11.34 -7.04 11.32
CA GLY A 283 10.24 -8.00 11.15
C GLY A 283 10.50 -9.02 10.05
N ASP A 284 9.58 -9.98 9.95
CA ASP A 284 9.67 -11.11 9.02
C ASP A 284 9.89 -10.64 7.57
N PRO A 285 11.04 -10.96 6.96
CA PRO A 285 11.41 -10.46 5.65
C PRO A 285 10.59 -11.06 4.50
N ALA A 286 9.74 -12.06 4.73
CA ALA A 286 9.03 -12.78 3.67
C ALA A 286 10.00 -13.35 2.62
N SER A 287 11.09 -13.99 3.08
CA SER A 287 12.07 -14.66 2.21
C SER A 287 11.45 -15.83 1.43
N GLY A 288 10.30 -16.30 1.89
CA GLY A 288 9.40 -17.12 1.10
C GLY A 288 9.63 -18.61 1.30
N VAL A 289 10.17 -19.03 2.46
CA VAL A 289 9.96 -20.38 2.96
C VAL A 289 8.46 -20.52 3.25
N PRO A 290 7.71 -21.30 2.46
CA PRO A 290 6.26 -21.36 2.62
C PRO A 290 5.92 -21.82 4.04
N TRP A 291 4.95 -21.14 4.66
CA TRP A 291 4.41 -21.48 5.98
C TRP A 291 5.35 -21.32 7.18
N GLN A 292 6.55 -20.74 7.00
CA GLN A 292 7.47 -20.49 8.11
C GLN A 292 7.64 -18.98 8.36
N PRO A 293 7.46 -18.51 9.60
CA PRO A 293 7.92 -17.19 10.01
C PRO A 293 9.44 -17.14 9.97
N GLU A 294 9.99 -16.06 9.45
CA GLU A 294 11.43 -15.86 9.30
C GLU A 294 11.90 -14.70 10.18
N LEU A 295 13.13 -14.81 10.69
CA LEU A 295 13.74 -13.75 11.51
C LEU A 295 14.75 -13.00 10.65
N ASN A 296 14.77 -11.67 10.76
CA ASN A 296 15.76 -10.85 10.05
C ASN A 296 17.21 -11.22 10.43
N SER A 297 17.46 -11.76 11.63
CA SER A 297 18.77 -12.32 12.00
C SER A 297 19.29 -13.38 11.01
N GLN A 298 18.41 -14.08 10.30
CA GLN A 298 18.77 -15.06 9.27
C GLN A 298 19.25 -14.40 7.96
N LEU A 299 19.01 -13.10 7.75
CA LEU A 299 19.38 -12.34 6.54
C LEU A 299 20.49 -11.30 6.77
N GLY A 300 21.12 -11.29 7.96
CA GLY A 300 22.23 -10.39 8.30
C GLY A 300 22.01 -9.58 9.57
N GLY A 301 20.80 -9.62 10.16
CA GLY A 301 20.53 -9.07 11.49
C GLY A 301 20.50 -7.55 11.61
N GLN A 302 20.52 -6.83 10.48
CA GLN A 302 20.33 -5.38 10.44
C GLN A 302 18.89 -5.04 10.07
N LYS A 303 18.38 -3.88 10.53
CA LYS A 303 17.08 -3.35 10.07
C LYS A 303 17.08 -3.23 8.54
N LEU A 304 15.99 -3.66 7.92
CA LEU A 304 15.78 -3.56 6.48
C LEU A 304 14.81 -2.42 6.19
N GLY A 305 15.10 -1.60 5.18
CA GLY A 305 14.17 -0.56 4.73
C GLY A 305 12.82 -1.17 4.37
N VAL A 306 11.75 -0.54 4.85
CA VAL A 306 10.37 -1.05 4.68
C VAL A 306 9.78 -0.51 3.39
N SER A 307 9.17 -1.37 2.56
CA SER A 307 8.50 -0.99 1.32
C SER A 307 7.06 -1.46 1.27
N VAL A 308 6.19 -0.65 0.67
CA VAL A 308 4.78 -0.99 0.41
C VAL A 308 4.59 -1.21 -1.09
N MET A 309 4.36 -2.47 -1.48
CA MET A 309 4.03 -2.84 -2.86
C MET A 309 2.52 -2.80 -3.10
N GLY A 310 2.08 -2.46 -4.30
CA GLY A 310 0.67 -2.53 -4.70
C GLY A 310 0.52 -3.40 -5.94
N VAL A 311 -0.42 -4.36 -5.90
CA VAL A 311 -0.72 -5.29 -7.00
C VAL A 311 -2.23 -5.47 -7.11
N SER A 312 -2.75 -5.71 -8.32
CA SER A 312 -4.18 -6.02 -8.53
C SER A 312 -4.42 -7.37 -9.20
N LYS A 313 -3.37 -8.08 -9.60
CA LYS A 313 -3.47 -9.39 -10.27
C LYS A 313 -2.46 -10.39 -9.71
N ALA A 314 -2.83 -11.68 -9.72
CA ALA A 314 -1.99 -12.75 -9.19
C ALA A 314 -0.60 -12.82 -9.87
N SER A 315 -0.54 -12.56 -11.18
CA SER A 315 0.72 -12.54 -11.93
C SER A 315 1.64 -11.37 -11.55
N GLU A 316 1.08 -10.24 -11.11
CA GLU A 316 1.85 -9.10 -10.60
C GLU A 316 2.41 -9.42 -9.20
N LEU A 317 1.59 -10.03 -8.34
CA LEU A 317 2.01 -10.50 -7.02
C LEU A 317 3.15 -11.51 -7.14
N GLU A 318 3.00 -12.53 -7.99
CA GLU A 318 4.01 -13.56 -8.23
C GLU A 318 5.34 -12.95 -8.68
N LYS A 319 5.31 -12.09 -9.71
CA LYS A 319 6.51 -11.43 -10.21
C LYS A 319 7.17 -10.53 -9.17
N THR A 320 6.37 -9.78 -8.40
CA THR A 320 6.92 -8.90 -7.35
C THR A 320 7.60 -9.71 -6.25
N LEU A 321 6.98 -10.82 -5.83
CA LEU A 321 7.57 -11.74 -4.86
C LEU A 321 8.82 -12.45 -5.40
N MET A 322 8.87 -12.79 -6.69
CA MET A 322 10.08 -13.31 -7.33
C MET A 322 11.22 -12.28 -7.30
N VAL A 323 10.95 -11.02 -7.61
CA VAL A 323 11.93 -9.94 -7.52
C VAL A 323 12.41 -9.77 -6.08
N TRP A 324 11.48 -9.68 -5.12
CA TRP A 324 11.79 -9.56 -3.70
C TRP A 324 12.68 -10.70 -3.19
N ARG A 325 12.33 -11.94 -3.47
CA ARG A 325 13.13 -13.12 -3.06
C ARG A 325 14.51 -13.11 -3.69
N SER A 326 14.60 -12.74 -4.97
CA SER A 326 15.91 -12.57 -5.59
C SER A 326 16.74 -11.52 -4.86
N ILE A 327 16.16 -10.38 -4.47
CA ILE A 327 16.89 -9.35 -3.72
C ILE A 327 17.45 -9.93 -2.42
N LEU A 328 16.62 -10.66 -1.67
CA LEU A 328 17.04 -11.30 -0.42
C LEU A 328 18.12 -12.36 -0.63
N ASP A 329 18.06 -13.12 -1.73
CA ASP A 329 19.10 -14.09 -2.09
C ASP A 329 20.47 -13.42 -2.29
N GLY A 330 20.51 -12.14 -2.65
CA GLY A 330 21.74 -11.36 -2.84
C GLY A 330 22.30 -10.73 -1.56
N MET A 331 21.64 -10.89 -0.41
CA MET A 331 22.13 -10.42 0.89
C MET A 331 23.28 -11.29 1.42
N GLU A 332 23.99 -10.79 2.45
CA GLU A 332 25.19 -11.44 3.02
C GLU A 332 24.96 -12.91 3.39
N ASN A 333 23.82 -13.23 4.01
CA ASN A 333 23.43 -14.61 4.36
C ASN A 333 22.41 -15.24 3.38
N GLY A 334 22.12 -14.58 2.26
CA GLY A 334 21.05 -14.96 1.33
C GLY A 334 21.23 -16.34 0.68
N GLN A 335 22.47 -16.86 0.61
CA GLN A 335 22.74 -18.20 0.07
C GLN A 335 22.12 -19.32 0.93
N GLU A 336 22.16 -19.19 2.26
CA GLU A 336 21.59 -20.18 3.16
C GLU A 336 20.07 -20.18 3.04
N THR A 337 19.47 -18.99 3.08
CA THR A 337 18.03 -18.78 2.90
C THR A 337 17.54 -19.32 1.55
N ALA A 338 18.26 -19.03 0.46
CA ALA A 338 17.94 -19.56 -0.86
C ALA A 338 17.92 -21.11 -0.86
N SER A 339 18.90 -21.72 -0.20
CA SER A 339 19.00 -23.18 -0.10
C SER A 339 17.86 -23.78 0.72
N GLN A 340 17.52 -23.17 1.86
CA GLN A 340 16.42 -23.62 2.73
C GLN A 340 15.05 -23.49 2.06
N ALA A 341 14.87 -22.46 1.24
CA ALA A 341 13.64 -22.25 0.46
C ALA A 341 13.58 -23.10 -0.84
N GLY A 342 14.54 -24.01 -1.06
CA GLY A 342 14.59 -24.87 -2.25
C GLY A 342 14.88 -24.12 -3.56
N ARG A 343 15.46 -22.92 -3.49
CA ARG A 343 15.82 -22.13 -4.68
C ARG A 343 17.12 -22.65 -5.31
N TRP A 344 17.36 -22.21 -6.56
CA TRP A 344 18.49 -22.66 -7.37
C TRP A 344 19.84 -22.43 -6.69
N LYS A 345 20.77 -23.38 -6.83
CA LYS A 345 22.10 -23.35 -6.17
C LYS A 345 22.92 -22.08 -6.42
N ARG A 346 22.71 -21.40 -7.55
CA ARG A 346 23.40 -20.14 -7.91
C ARG A 346 22.51 -18.90 -7.79
N ALA A 347 21.39 -18.97 -7.07
CA ALA A 347 20.48 -17.84 -6.88
C ALA A 347 21.17 -16.61 -6.26
N HIS A 348 22.05 -16.82 -5.28
CA HIS A 348 22.86 -15.76 -4.68
C HIS A 348 23.76 -15.05 -5.70
N GLU A 349 24.58 -15.82 -6.44
CA GLU A 349 25.47 -15.28 -7.49
C GLU A 349 24.68 -14.57 -8.59
N TRP A 350 23.55 -15.14 -9.01
CA TRP A 350 22.66 -14.53 -9.98
C TRP A 350 22.12 -13.19 -9.47
N SER A 351 21.69 -13.13 -8.22
CA SER A 351 21.18 -11.89 -7.63
C SER A 351 22.24 -10.81 -7.56
N LEU A 352 23.47 -11.14 -7.13
CA LEU A 352 24.58 -10.19 -7.10
C LEU A 352 24.92 -9.62 -8.49
N ASN A 353 24.93 -10.46 -9.52
CA ASN A 353 25.15 -10.02 -10.89
C ASN A 353 23.97 -9.17 -11.40
N ARG A 354 22.76 -9.57 -11.05
CA ARG A 354 21.55 -8.85 -11.44
C ARG A 354 21.45 -7.48 -10.77
N LYS A 355 21.88 -7.34 -9.51
CA LYS A 355 22.00 -6.04 -8.82
C LYS A 355 22.90 -5.07 -9.60
N LYS A 356 24.06 -5.54 -10.06
CA LYS A 356 24.98 -4.72 -10.88
C LYS A 356 24.33 -4.28 -12.19
N ALA A 357 23.67 -5.20 -12.89
CA ALA A 357 22.98 -4.90 -14.14
C ALA A 357 21.83 -3.89 -13.94
N VAL A 358 21.05 -4.04 -12.86
CA VAL A 358 19.97 -3.12 -12.50
C VAL A 358 20.51 -1.72 -12.22
N LEU A 359 21.61 -1.59 -11.47
CA LEU A 359 22.19 -0.28 -11.17
C LEU A 359 22.70 0.43 -12.43
N LEU A 360 23.38 -0.29 -13.32
CA LEU A 360 23.85 0.27 -14.60
C LEU A 360 22.70 0.71 -15.51
N LEU A 361 21.64 -0.11 -15.63
CA LEU A 361 20.46 0.27 -16.41
C LEU A 361 19.68 1.41 -15.76
N ALA A 362 19.61 1.44 -14.43
CA ALA A 362 18.97 2.53 -13.70
C ALA A 362 19.69 3.85 -13.91
N GLU A 363 21.03 3.86 -13.86
CA GLU A 363 21.87 5.02 -14.16
C GLU A 363 21.59 5.53 -15.58
N GLY A 364 21.61 4.66 -16.59
CA GLY A 364 21.26 5.04 -17.97
C GLY A 364 19.85 5.62 -18.12
N VAL A 365 18.84 5.02 -17.46
CA VAL A 365 17.48 5.59 -17.45
C VAL A 365 17.45 6.97 -16.77
N GLN A 366 18.15 7.12 -15.64
CA GLN A 366 18.17 8.37 -14.87
C GLN A 366 18.88 9.49 -15.64
N GLU A 367 20.01 9.20 -16.28
CA GLU A 367 20.82 10.18 -17.00
C GLU A 367 20.27 10.48 -18.41
N ASP A 368 19.91 9.46 -19.18
CA ASP A 368 19.58 9.63 -20.60
C ASP A 368 18.08 9.92 -20.82
N CYS A 369 17.21 9.43 -19.93
CA CYS A 369 15.77 9.53 -20.13
C CYS A 369 15.09 10.51 -19.17
N LEU A 370 15.53 10.51 -17.89
CA LEU A 370 14.84 11.20 -16.79
C LEU A 370 15.62 12.39 -16.21
N ALA A 371 16.76 12.80 -16.75
CA ALA A 371 17.66 13.77 -16.10
C ALA A 371 16.97 15.05 -15.60
N GLU A 372 16.16 15.70 -16.44
CA GLU A 372 15.42 16.93 -16.08
C GLU A 372 14.31 16.70 -15.04
N TRP A 373 13.95 15.43 -14.83
CA TRP A 373 12.88 14.98 -13.97
C TRP A 373 13.37 14.28 -12.72
N ILE A 374 14.68 14.06 -12.52
CA ILE A 374 15.19 13.44 -11.31
C ILE A 374 14.76 14.26 -10.10
N ASP A 375 14.24 13.56 -9.09
CA ASP A 375 13.74 14.12 -7.84
C ASP A 375 12.56 15.10 -8.01
N HIS A 376 12.00 15.23 -9.22
CA HIS A 376 10.79 16.01 -9.45
C HIS A 376 9.64 15.48 -8.57
N ALA A 377 8.94 16.42 -7.97
CA ALA A 377 7.75 16.21 -7.16
C ALA A 377 6.70 17.22 -7.61
N TRP A 378 5.46 16.77 -7.82
CA TRP A 378 4.35 17.67 -8.06
C TRP A 378 3.89 18.34 -6.75
N GLU A 379 3.08 19.38 -6.86
CA GLU A 379 2.47 20.01 -5.69
C GLU A 379 1.43 19.07 -5.06
N SER A 380 1.40 19.02 -3.74
CA SER A 380 0.35 18.35 -2.97
C SER A 380 0.11 19.15 -1.69
N PRO A 381 -1.10 19.68 -1.46
CA PRO A 381 -2.16 19.81 -2.46
C PRO A 381 -1.77 20.76 -3.61
N ASN A 382 -2.50 20.74 -4.73
CA ASN A 382 -2.32 21.72 -5.81
C ASN A 382 -2.61 23.15 -5.31
N ALA A 383 -1.98 24.17 -5.90
CA ALA A 383 -2.16 25.58 -5.52
C ALA A 383 -3.63 26.04 -5.39
N ASP A 384 -4.55 25.51 -6.21
CA ASP A 384 -5.97 25.87 -6.22
C ASP A 384 -6.84 25.06 -5.24
N TYR A 385 -6.23 24.20 -4.42
CA TYR A 385 -6.96 23.31 -3.52
C TYR A 385 -7.59 24.06 -2.34
N VAL A 386 -8.87 23.75 -2.09
CA VAL A 386 -9.61 24.23 -0.92
C VAL A 386 -10.20 23.02 -0.20
N ALA A 387 -9.69 22.72 1.00
CA ALA A 387 -10.24 21.66 1.84
C ALA A 387 -11.69 21.98 2.25
N LYS A 388 -12.60 21.04 2.02
CA LYS A 388 -13.94 21.11 2.60
C LYS A 388 -13.89 20.47 3.98
N LYS A 389 -14.26 21.25 5.01
CA LYS A 389 -14.53 20.68 6.33
C LYS A 389 -15.78 19.81 6.23
N PHE A 390 -15.71 18.60 6.77
CA PHE A 390 -16.87 17.71 6.87
C PHE A 390 -18.03 18.47 7.54
N THR A 391 -19.08 18.75 6.78
CA THR A 391 -20.32 19.30 7.33
C THR A 391 -21.25 18.13 7.51
N LYS A 392 -21.72 17.95 8.75
CA LYS A 392 -22.57 16.84 9.18
C LYS A 392 -23.89 16.88 8.39
N GLN A 393 -23.93 16.32 7.19
CA GLN A 393 -25.18 15.96 6.56
C GLN A 393 -25.76 14.83 7.41
N THR A 394 -26.99 15.04 7.86
CA THR A 394 -27.81 14.07 8.59
C THR A 394 -27.74 12.74 7.86
N LEU A 395 -27.06 11.77 8.47
CA LEU A 395 -27.26 10.37 8.16
C LEU A 395 -28.71 10.07 8.53
N GLU A 396 -29.61 10.11 7.55
CA GLU A 396 -30.85 9.36 7.69
C GLU A 396 -30.45 7.91 8.00
N PRO A 397 -31.04 7.26 9.02
CA PRO A 397 -30.84 5.84 9.20
C PRO A 397 -31.22 5.14 7.90
N PRO A 398 -30.57 4.03 7.50
CA PRO A 398 -30.91 3.34 6.26
C PRO A 398 -32.41 3.06 6.27
N GLY A 399 -33.12 3.77 5.39
CA GLY A 399 -34.54 3.59 5.19
C GLY A 399 -34.77 2.13 4.86
N SER A 400 -35.61 1.49 5.68
CA SER A 400 -36.23 0.22 5.37
C SER A 400 -37.03 0.35 4.08
N SER A 401 -36.43 -0.02 2.94
CA SER A 401 -37.17 -0.20 1.70
C SER A 401 -36.67 -1.40 0.90
N LEU A 402 -36.49 -2.53 1.58
CA LEU A 402 -36.59 -3.84 0.93
C LEU A 402 -37.21 -4.84 1.90
N THR A 403 -38.54 -4.82 1.99
CA THR A 403 -39.30 -6.04 2.31
C THR A 403 -39.94 -6.57 1.01
N PRO A 404 -40.01 -7.91 0.85
CA PRO A 404 -40.34 -8.57 -0.41
C PRO A 404 -41.85 -8.79 -0.56
N GLU A 405 -42.43 -8.37 -1.68
CA GLU A 405 -43.77 -8.74 -2.18
C GLU A 405 -43.88 -8.10 -3.59
N ALA A 406 -44.34 -8.71 -4.67
CA ALA A 406 -44.84 -10.04 -4.95
C ALA A 406 -44.66 -10.25 -6.47
N SER A 407 -44.42 -11.50 -6.88
CA SER A 407 -44.54 -11.93 -8.28
C SER A 407 -45.93 -11.57 -8.83
N PRO A 408 -46.07 -11.11 -10.09
CA PRO A 408 -47.39 -10.94 -10.68
C PRO A 408 -48.06 -12.29 -10.92
N GLU A 409 -49.29 -12.46 -10.43
CA GLU A 409 -50.14 -13.61 -10.68
C GLU A 409 -50.67 -13.64 -12.14
N PRO A 410 -50.99 -14.85 -12.67
CA PRO A 410 -51.29 -15.05 -14.08
C PRO A 410 -52.71 -14.59 -14.43
N THR A 411 -52.86 -13.82 -15.50
CA THR A 411 -54.19 -13.49 -16.04
C THR A 411 -54.72 -14.65 -16.89
N ASP A 412 -55.68 -15.40 -16.35
CA ASP A 412 -56.59 -16.23 -17.14
C ASP A 412 -57.72 -15.34 -17.70
N ARG A 413 -57.73 -15.15 -19.02
CA ARG A 413 -58.97 -14.84 -19.76
C ARG A 413 -59.05 -15.77 -20.96
N ARG A 414 -59.79 -16.86 -20.77
CA ARG A 414 -60.40 -17.64 -21.86
C ARG A 414 -61.22 -16.73 -22.79
N GLY A 415 -61.02 -16.93 -24.10
CA GLY A 415 -62.16 -17.18 -24.98
C GLY A 415 -62.22 -16.41 -26.31
N ARG A 416 -61.95 -17.16 -27.40
CA ARG A 416 -62.34 -16.99 -28.82
C ARG A 416 -61.55 -15.96 -29.64
N ALA A 417 -61.32 -16.15 -30.93
CA ALA A 417 -61.26 -17.31 -31.82
C ALA A 417 -60.61 -16.80 -33.12
N ASP A 418 -60.11 -17.74 -33.92
CA ASP A 418 -59.88 -17.68 -35.37
C ASP A 418 -58.46 -17.35 -35.90
N ASP A 419 -57.94 -18.36 -36.60
CA ASP A 419 -57.09 -18.38 -37.80
C ASP A 419 -55.81 -17.51 -37.82
N ILE A 420 -54.62 -18.06 -38.06
CA ILE A 420 -54.22 -18.64 -39.35
C ILE A 420 -53.12 -19.70 -39.17
N MET A 421 -53.31 -20.79 -39.91
CA MET A 421 -52.47 -21.96 -40.12
C MET A 421 -51.08 -21.69 -40.72
N THR A 422 -50.18 -22.67 -40.51
CA THR A 422 -49.07 -23.12 -41.39
C THR A 422 -47.84 -22.19 -41.52
N SER A 423 -46.58 -22.63 -41.49
CA SER A 423 -45.96 -23.97 -41.48
C SER A 423 -44.44 -23.80 -41.30
N LEU A 424 -43.83 -24.64 -40.46
CA LEU A 424 -42.43 -25.09 -40.58
C LEU A 424 -42.22 -25.85 -41.94
N PRO A 425 -41.01 -26.32 -42.38
CA PRO A 425 -39.69 -26.38 -41.73
C PRO A 425 -38.46 -26.13 -42.67
N VAL A 426 -37.27 -26.52 -42.15
CA VAL A 426 -36.01 -27.00 -42.79
C VAL A 426 -35.08 -25.91 -43.37
N ARG A 427 -33.80 -25.76 -43.02
CA ARG A 427 -32.74 -26.69 -42.55
C ARG A 427 -31.83 -26.03 -41.53
#